data_AF-A0A929BIB1-F1
#
_entry.id   AF-A0A929BIB1-F1
#
_cell.length_a   1.000
_cell.length_b   1.000
_cell.length_c   1.000
_cell.angle_alpha   90.00
_cell.angle_beta   90.00
_cell.angle_gamma   90.00
#
_symmetry.space_group_name_H-M   'P 1'
#
loop_
_entity.id
_entity.type
_entity.pdbx_description
1 polymer ?
#
loop_
_entity_poly.entity_id
_entity_poly.type
_entity_poly.pdbx_seq_one_letter_code
_entity_poly.pdbx_strand_id
1 'polypeptide(L)'
;MNEKRMTEVLAAHAEGLTGRPEAIRRLNVTDEERDWLIPLFQLAKRLQQNMQPVQPSAAFVHSLGKELVNSAKHQIALTKRLRRAVMIGAAALGSLVSIASVVGAIVFVVVRLRARAQARTLHAPAG
;
A
#
# COMPACT_ATOMS: atom_id res chain seq x y z
N MET A 1 11.43 -6.08 25.70
CA MET A 1 10.76 -5.34 24.60
C MET A 1 11.79 -4.55 23.80
N ASN A 2 11.64 -4.42 22.48
CA ASN A 2 12.53 -3.61 21.63
C ASN A 2 12.24 -2.11 21.81
N GLU A 3 13.27 -1.26 21.77
CA GLU A 3 13.19 0.20 21.90
C GLU A 3 12.24 0.84 20.88
N LYS A 4 12.27 0.38 19.62
CA LYS A 4 11.35 0.87 18.58
C LYS A 4 9.88 0.64 18.96
N ARG A 5 9.59 -0.57 19.46
CA ARG A 5 8.26 -0.97 19.91
C ARG A 5 7.81 -0.16 21.13
N MET A 6 8.70 0.05 22.09
CA MET A 6 8.44 0.90 23.24
C MET A 6 8.09 2.33 22.82
N THR A 7 8.86 2.90 21.89
CA THR A 7 8.63 4.26 21.37
C THR A 7 7.28 4.38 20.69
N GLU A 8 6.90 3.40 19.86
CA GLU A 8 5.59 3.36 19.20
C GLU A 8 4.44 3.33 20.22
N VAL A 9 4.54 2.50 21.25
CA VAL A 9 3.49 2.40 22.29
C VAL A 9 3.40 3.68 23.12
N LEU A 10 4.53 4.29 23.48
CA LEU A 10 4.57 5.55 24.21
C LEU A 10 4.03 6.72 23.36
N ALA A 11 4.38 6.78 22.08
CA ALA A 11 3.87 7.78 21.14
C ALA A 11 2.35 7.67 21.01
N ALA A 12 1.83 6.46 20.80
CA ALA A 12 0.39 6.24 20.72
C ALA A 12 -0.35 6.54 22.03
N HIS A 13 0.29 6.32 23.18
CA HIS A 13 -0.25 6.75 24.47
C HIS A 13 -0.33 8.27 24.58
N ALA A 14 0.72 8.99 24.19
CA ALA A 14 0.74 10.45 24.18
C ALA A 14 -0.31 11.04 23.21
N GLU A 15 -0.50 10.45 22.03
CA GLU A 15 -1.59 10.81 21.13
C GLU A 15 -2.96 10.64 21.79
N GLY A 16 -3.14 9.53 22.52
CA GLY A 16 -4.32 9.26 23.35
C GLY A 16 -4.60 10.37 24.35
N LEU A 17 -3.57 10.85 25.04
CA LEU A 17 -3.66 11.95 25.98
C LEU A 17 -4.08 13.27 25.29
N THR A 18 -3.58 13.55 24.08
CA THR A 18 -3.88 14.78 23.32
C THR A 18 -5.23 14.80 22.59
N GLY A 19 -6.03 13.73 22.68
CA GLY A 19 -7.37 13.66 22.10
C GLY A 19 -7.58 12.61 21.00
N ARG A 20 -6.67 11.64 20.85
CA ARG A 20 -6.81 10.48 19.93
C ARG A 20 -6.72 9.13 20.65
N PRO A 21 -7.70 8.78 21.49
CA PRO A 21 -7.66 7.56 22.33
C PRO A 21 -7.59 6.26 21.52
N GLU A 22 -7.95 6.29 20.23
CA GLU A 22 -7.86 5.16 19.31
C GLU A 22 -6.44 4.77 18.92
N ALA A 23 -5.46 5.68 19.02
CA ALA A 23 -4.07 5.42 18.60
C ALA A 23 -3.48 4.23 19.36
N ILE A 24 -3.63 4.20 20.68
CA ILE A 24 -3.16 3.09 21.51
C ILE A 24 -4.00 1.82 21.35
N ARG A 25 -5.29 1.95 21.01
CA ARG A 25 -6.19 0.80 20.78
C ARG A 25 -5.88 0.04 19.50
N ARG A 26 -5.33 0.73 18.49
CA ARG A 26 -4.87 0.12 17.24
C ARG A 26 -3.58 -0.66 17.42
N LEU A 27 -2.81 -0.35 18.46
CA LEU A 27 -1.68 -1.15 18.85
C LEU A 27 -2.19 -2.33 19.68
N ASN A 28 -1.92 -3.55 19.21
CA ASN A 28 -2.10 -4.76 20.01
C ASN A 28 -1.02 -4.79 21.09
N VAL A 29 -1.18 -3.99 22.14
CA VAL A 29 -0.27 -3.94 23.30
C VAL A 29 -0.63 -5.08 24.23
N THR A 30 0.31 -5.98 24.53
CA THR A 30 0.06 -7.08 25.46
C THR A 30 -0.01 -6.58 26.90
N ASP A 31 -0.58 -7.37 27.80
CA ASP A 31 -0.67 -7.00 29.22
C ASP A 31 0.72 -6.91 29.86
N GLU A 32 1.67 -7.76 29.45
CA GLU A 32 3.06 -7.68 29.89
C GLU A 32 3.74 -6.41 29.36
N GLU A 33 3.56 -6.05 28.08
CA GLU A 33 4.10 -4.79 27.55
C GLU A 33 3.52 -3.58 28.29
N ARG A 34 2.22 -3.64 28.63
CA ARG A 34 1.54 -2.60 29.38
C ARG A 34 2.13 -2.46 30.78
N ASP A 35 2.29 -3.55 31.52
CA ASP A 35 2.78 -3.54 32.90
C ASP A 35 4.16 -2.89 33.04
N TRP A 36 5.06 -3.19 32.10
CA TRP A 36 6.39 -2.58 32.06
C TRP A 36 6.36 -1.07 31.78
N LEU A 37 5.36 -0.59 31.04
CA LEU A 37 5.24 0.82 30.64
C LEU A 37 4.36 1.66 31.56
N ILE A 38 3.67 1.05 32.54
CA ILE A 38 2.81 1.75 33.51
C ILE A 38 3.50 3.00 34.11
N PRO A 39 4.76 2.94 34.60
CA PRO A 39 5.39 4.11 35.19
C PRO A 39 5.56 5.27 34.20
N LEU A 40 5.86 4.96 32.93
CA LEU A 40 6.04 5.95 31.87
C LEU A 40 4.70 6.55 31.43
N PHE A 41 3.63 5.76 31.37
CA PHE A 41 2.28 6.27 31.13
C PHE A 41 1.83 7.22 32.24
N GLN A 42 2.09 6.87 33.50
CA GLN A 42 1.80 7.74 34.64
C GLN A 42 2.62 9.04 34.61
N LEU A 43 3.88 8.97 34.19
CA LEU A 43 4.72 10.16 34.02
C LEU A 43 4.17 11.06 32.92
N ALA A 44 3.85 10.51 31.75
CA ALA A 44 3.28 11.26 30.63
C ALA A 44 1.96 11.95 31.00
N LYS A 45 1.09 11.26 31.75
CA LYS A 45 -0.16 11.83 32.27
C LYS A 45 0.11 12.99 33.24
N ARG A 46 1.02 12.82 34.20
CA ARG A 46 1.41 13.89 35.12
C ARG A 46 1.98 15.08 34.37
N LEU A 47 2.84 14.84 33.39
CA LEU A 47 3.43 15.89 32.57
C LEU A 47 2.35 16.68 31.82
N GLN A 48 1.42 15.98 31.16
CA GLN A 48 0.31 16.60 30.46
C GLN A 48 -0.57 17.46 31.40
N GLN A 49 -0.87 16.96 32.59
CA GLN A 49 -1.71 17.67 33.57
C GLN A 49 -1.04 18.95 34.10
N ASN A 50 0.29 18.97 34.18
CA ASN A 50 1.04 20.10 34.72
C ASN A 50 1.52 21.08 33.64
N MET A 51 1.61 20.65 32.38
CA MET A 51 1.92 21.55 31.28
C MET A 51 0.69 22.35 30.87
N GLN A 52 0.82 23.67 30.82
CA GLN A 52 -0.21 24.51 30.21
C GLN A 52 -0.17 24.36 28.69
N PRO A 53 -1.33 24.11 28.03
CA PRO A 53 -1.41 24.14 26.58
C PRO A 53 -1.01 25.51 26.05
N VAL A 54 0.02 25.56 25.21
CA VAL A 54 0.42 26.78 24.51
C VAL A 54 -0.41 26.90 23.24
N GLN A 55 -1.18 27.99 23.12
CA GLN A 55 -1.90 28.25 21.88
C GLN A 55 -0.90 28.62 20.77
N PRO A 56 -0.98 27.98 19.59
CA PRO A 56 -0.14 28.34 18.47
C PRO A 56 -0.51 29.73 17.94
N SER A 57 0.46 30.44 17.37
CA SER A 57 0.21 31.74 16.75
C SER A 57 -0.69 31.60 15.52
N ALA A 58 -1.51 32.62 15.23
CA ALA A 58 -2.37 32.63 14.05
C ALA A 58 -1.56 32.49 12.74
N ALA A 59 -0.36 33.08 12.69
CA ALA A 59 0.55 32.95 11.57
C ALA A 59 0.98 31.49 11.34
N PHE A 60 1.31 30.76 12.40
CA PHE A 60 1.67 29.35 12.34
C PHE A 60 0.50 28.48 11.85
N VAL A 61 -0.70 28.68 12.40
CA VAL A 61 -1.89 27.93 11.99
C VAL A 61 -2.17 28.12 10.50
N HIS A 62 -2.06 29.35 10.02
CA HIS A 62 -2.27 29.68 8.61
C HIS A 62 -1.18 29.10 7.69
N SER A 63 0.10 29.17 8.07
CA SER A 63 1.19 28.57 7.28
C SER A 63 1.06 27.05 7.21
N LEU A 64 0.77 26.40 8.35
CA LEU A 64 0.59 24.96 8.43
C LEU A 64 -0.62 24.51 7.60
N GLY A 65 -1.73 25.25 7.65
CA GLY A 65 -2.89 24.98 6.81
C GLY A 65 -2.57 25.00 5.32
N LYS A 66 -1.80 25.99 4.85
CA LYS A 66 -1.34 26.06 3.45
C LYS A 66 -0.45 24.88 3.07
N GLU A 67 0.48 24.52 3.95
CA GLU A 67 1.43 23.43 3.72
C GLU A 67 0.72 22.06 3.65
N LEU A 68 -0.22 21.80 4.55
CA LEU A 68 -1.02 20.58 4.57
C LEU A 68 -1.89 20.45 3.30
N VAL A 69 -2.56 21.53 2.90
CA VAL A 69 -3.37 21.55 1.66
C VAL A 69 -2.49 21.31 0.44
N ASN A 70 -1.33 21.95 0.35
CA ASN A 70 -0.40 21.75 -0.76
C ASN A 70 0.14 20.32 -0.80
N SER A 71 0.48 19.75 0.35
CA SER A 71 0.94 18.36 0.47
C SER A 71 -0.13 17.36 0.05
N ALA A 72 -1.38 17.55 0.48
CA ALA A 72 -2.50 16.72 0.09
C ALA A 72 -2.74 16.78 -1.43
N LYS A 73 -2.70 17.98 -2.02
CA LYS A 73 -2.81 18.16 -3.48
C LYS A 73 -1.71 17.40 -4.24
N HIS A 74 -0.46 17.47 -3.76
CA HIS A 74 0.66 16.75 -4.36
C HIS A 74 0.47 15.24 -4.31
N GLN A 75 0.05 14.69 -3.16
CA GLN A 75 -0.21 13.25 -3.04
C GLN A 75 -1.32 12.79 -3.99
N ILE A 76 -2.44 13.52 -4.05
CA ILE A 76 -3.55 13.20 -4.97
C ILE A 76 -3.07 13.25 -6.43
N ALA A 77 -2.25 14.24 -6.80
CA ALA A 77 -1.70 14.35 -8.15
C ALA A 77 -0.78 13.17 -8.49
N LEU A 78 0.08 12.74 -7.57
CA LEU A 78 0.95 11.58 -7.74
C LEU A 78 0.16 10.29 -7.91
N THR A 79 -0.85 10.04 -7.05
CA THR A 79 -1.71 8.86 -7.16
C THR A 79 -2.46 8.82 -8.48
N LYS A 80 -2.96 9.97 -8.97
CA LYS A 80 -3.60 10.06 -10.29
C LYS A 80 -2.63 9.73 -11.42
N ARG A 81 -1.39 10.22 -11.35
CA ARG A 81 -0.33 9.93 -12.35
C ARG A 81 0.02 8.44 -12.36
N LEU A 82 0.22 7.83 -11.19
CA LEU A 82 0.52 6.40 -11.07
C LEU A 82 -0.64 5.54 -11.58
N ARG A 83 -1.89 5.85 -11.23
CA ARG A 83 -3.07 5.12 -11.72
C ARG A 83 -3.16 5.17 -13.25
N ARG A 84 -2.87 6.32 -13.84
CA ARG A 84 -2.84 6.50 -15.29
C ARG A 84 -1.72 5.67 -15.93
N ALA A 85 -0.53 5.68 -15.36
CA ALA A 85 0.60 4.88 -15.83
C ALA A 85 0.30 3.37 -15.77
N VAL A 86 -0.28 2.90 -14.66
CA VAL A 86 -0.70 1.50 -14.50
C VAL A 86 -1.77 1.11 -15.52
N MET A 87 -2.79 1.96 -15.75
CA MET A 87 -3.81 1.68 -16.78
C MET A 87 -3.21 1.57 -18.18
N ILE A 88 -2.28 2.47 -18.53
CA ILE A 88 -1.58 2.42 -19.83
C ILE A 88 -0.74 1.15 -19.94
N GLY A 89 0.02 0.80 -18.89
CA GLY A 89 0.81 -0.43 -18.86
C GLY A 89 -0.04 -1.70 -18.96
N ALA A 90 -1.17 -1.76 -18.27
CA ALA A 90 -2.09 -2.89 -18.33
C ALA A 90 -2.69 -3.07 -19.73
N ALA A 91 -3.08 -1.97 -20.38
CA ALA A 91 -3.60 -2.02 -21.75
C ALA A 91 -2.56 -2.54 -22.76
N ALA A 92 -1.30 -2.10 -22.63
CA ALA A 92 -0.21 -2.54 -23.50
C ALA A 92 0.09 -4.05 -23.33
N LEU A 93 0.10 -4.56 -22.09
CA LEU A 93 0.31 -5.98 -21.82
C LEU A 93 -0.84 -6.86 -22.34
N GLY A 94 -2.09 -6.42 -22.18
CA GLY A 94 -3.26 -7.14 -22.72
C GLY A 94 -3.25 -7.25 -24.24
N SER A 95 -2.80 -6.21 -24.94
CA SER A 95 -2.67 -6.21 -26.40
C SER A 95 -1.60 -7.20 -26.89
N LEU A 96 -0.43 -7.24 -26.25
CA LEU A 96 0.64 -8.17 -26.61
C LEU A 96 0.24 -9.63 -26.41
N VAL A 97 -0.46 -9.94 -25.31
CA VAL A 97 -0.97 -11.30 -25.04
C VAL A 97 -2.01 -11.71 -26.09
N SER A 98 -2.89 -10.80 -26.51
CA SER A 98 -3.89 -11.07 -27.54
C SER A 98 -3.26 -11.37 -28.90
N ILE A 99 -2.28 -10.55 -29.33
CA ILE A 99 -1.58 -10.76 -30.61
C ILE A 99 -0.79 -12.07 -30.59
N ALA A 100 -0.04 -12.35 -29.51
CA ALA A 100 0.72 -13.59 -29.37
C ALA A 100 -0.18 -14.83 -29.38
N SER A 101 -1.36 -14.75 -28.76
CA SER A 101 -2.36 -15.83 -28.75
C SER A 101 -2.90 -16.13 -30.15
N VAL A 102 -3.25 -15.09 -30.92
CA VAL A 102 -3.73 -15.25 -32.31
C VAL A 102 -2.67 -15.89 -33.19
N VAL A 103 -1.42 -15.40 -33.12
CA VAL A 103 -0.31 -15.95 -33.90
C VAL A 103 -0.03 -17.40 -33.51
N GLY A 104 0.00 -17.71 -32.21
CA GLY A 104 0.18 -19.07 -31.70
C GLY A 104 -0.91 -20.04 -32.16
N ALA A 105 -2.18 -19.61 -32.13
CA ALA A 105 -3.31 -20.40 -32.59
C ALA A 105 -3.22 -20.73 -34.10
N ILE A 106 -2.84 -19.75 -34.92
CA ILE A 106 -2.67 -19.95 -36.37
C ILE A 106 -1.56 -20.98 -36.63
N VAL A 107 -0.39 -20.80 -36.00
CA VAL A 107 0.75 -21.71 -36.16
C VAL A 107 0.37 -23.13 -35.73
N PHE A 108 -0.31 -23.28 -34.60
CA PHE A 108 -0.76 -24.58 -34.10
C PHE A 108 -1.69 -25.30 -35.09
N VAL A 109 -2.66 -24.59 -35.66
CA VAL A 109 -3.59 -25.16 -36.65
C VAL A 109 -2.83 -25.60 -37.90
N VAL A 110 -1.93 -24.76 -38.43
CA VAL A 110 -1.15 -25.09 -39.63
C VAL A 110 -0.27 -26.31 -39.41
N VAL A 111 0.46 -26.37 -38.30
CA VAL A 111 1.31 -27.51 -37.95
C VAL A 111 0.47 -28.78 -37.80
N ARG A 112 -0.68 -28.69 -37.12
CA ARG A 112 -1.59 -29.84 -36.91
C ARG A 112 -2.21 -30.35 -38.21
N LEU A 113 -2.54 -29.46 -39.15
CA LEU A 113 -3.05 -29.85 -40.47
C LEU A 113 -1.96 -30.52 -41.31
N ARG A 114 -0.72 -29.99 -41.30
CA ARG A 114 0.41 -30.59 -42.01
C ARG A 114 0.78 -31.97 -41.45
N ALA A 115 0.82 -32.13 -40.13
CA ALA A 115 1.07 -33.43 -39.50
C ALA A 115 -0.01 -34.47 -39.87
N ARG A 116 -1.28 -34.06 -39.93
CA ARG A 116 -2.38 -34.94 -40.38
C ARG A 116 -2.32 -35.29 -41.88
N ALA A 117 -1.89 -34.36 -42.71
CA ALA A 117 -1.68 -34.61 -44.14
C ALA A 117 -0.53 -35.62 -44.36
N GLN A 118 0.58 -35.46 -43.64
CA GLN A 118 1.72 -36.38 -43.67
C GLN A 118 1.37 -37.78 -43.16
N ALA A 119 0.59 -37.87 -42.08
CA ALA A 119 0.09 -39.15 -41.57
C ALA A 119 -0.85 -39.85 -42.56
N ARG A 120 -1.61 -39.10 -43.37
CA ARG A 120 -2.46 -39.66 -44.44
C ARG A 120 -1.67 -40.13 -45.66
N THR A 121 -0.59 -39.44 -46.03
CA THR A 121 0.28 -39.86 -47.14
C THR A 121 1.09 -41.12 -46.81
N LEU A 122 1.41 -41.35 -45.52
CA LEU A 122 2.08 -42.58 -45.05
C LEU A 122 1.14 -43.80 -44.97
N HIS A 123 -0.17 -43.60 -44.99
CA HIS A 123 -1.19 -44.67 -44.98
C HIS A 123 -1.90 -44.85 -46.33
N ALA A 124 -1.39 -44.27 -47.42
CA ALA A 124 -1.85 -44.62 -48.75
C ALA A 124 -1.36 -46.05 -49.08
N PRO A 125 -2.24 -47.06 -49.25
CA PRO A 125 -1.81 -48.36 -49.71
C PRO A 125 -1.27 -48.19 -51.14
N ALA A 126 -0.03 -48.63 -51.36
CA ALA A 126 0.48 -48.83 -52.71
C ALA A 126 -0.42 -49.88 -53.37
N GLY A 127 -1.22 -49.43 -54.33
CA GLY A 127 -1.91 -50.29 -55.28
C GLY A 127 -0.91 -50.93 -56.24
#